data_AF-A0A843HES8-F1
#
_entry.id   AF-A0A843HES8-F1
#
_cell.length_a   1.000
_cell.length_b   1.000
_cell.length_c   1.000
_cell.angle_alpha   90.00
_cell.angle_beta   90.00
_cell.angle_gamma   90.00
#
_symmetry.space_group_name_H-M   'P 1'
#
loop_
_entity.id
_entity.type
_entity.pdbx_description
1 polymer ?
#
loop_
_entity_poly.entity_id
_entity_poly.type
_entity_poly.pdbx_seq_one_letter_code
_entity_poly.pdbx_strand_id
1 'polypeptide(L)'
;AVSLGDFHCTQPGGEPGRDAVFGTSKPTAASATLAKYIAGKTGSSAIVYAKAGSEYQGALEDYCNMHSLTSVTCEVKTAHGSIAKGSVEKSYKMMKSFLAYYKII
;
A
#
# COMPACT_ATOMS: atom_id res chain seq x y z
N ALA A 1 -12.26 12.91 6.20
CA ALA A 1 -11.91 12.42 4.86
C ALA A 1 -12.05 10.91 4.85
N VAL A 2 -12.61 10.33 3.79
CA VAL A 2 -12.66 8.86 3.61
C VAL A 2 -11.39 8.44 2.86
N SER A 3 -10.74 7.37 3.31
CA SER A 3 -9.50 6.85 2.71
C SER A 3 -9.44 5.34 2.89
N LEU A 4 -8.73 4.65 2.00
CA LEU A 4 -8.71 3.18 1.94
C LEU A 4 -7.28 2.64 1.97
N GLY A 5 -7.02 1.70 2.88
CA GLY A 5 -5.81 0.89 2.87
C GLY A 5 -6.17 -0.54 2.52
N ASP A 6 -5.58 -1.07 1.45
CA ASP A 6 -5.79 -2.43 0.97
C ASP A 6 -4.55 -3.28 1.29
N PHE A 7 -4.65 -4.22 2.23
CA PHE A 7 -3.48 -4.89 2.83
C PHE A 7 -3.41 -6.36 2.40
N HIS A 8 -2.32 -6.70 1.72
CA HIS A 8 -2.10 -7.97 1.05
C HIS A 8 -0.76 -8.57 1.42
N CYS A 9 -0.50 -9.71 0.77
CA CYS A 9 0.82 -10.29 0.73
C CYS A 9 1.30 -10.54 -0.69
N THR A 10 2.62 -10.49 -0.87
CA THR A 10 3.26 -10.71 -2.16
C THR A 10 4.20 -11.90 -2.12
N GLN A 11 4.05 -12.78 -3.10
CA GLN A 11 4.89 -13.96 -3.30
C GLN A 11 6.35 -13.56 -3.55
N PRO A 12 7.34 -14.15 -2.84
CA PRO A 12 8.76 -13.98 -3.17
C PRO A 12 9.03 -14.27 -4.66
N GLY A 13 9.66 -13.31 -5.35
CA GLY A 13 9.95 -13.40 -6.79
C GLY A 13 8.80 -12.97 -7.71
N GLY A 14 7.62 -12.63 -7.18
CA GLY A 14 6.55 -11.97 -7.94
C GLY A 14 6.74 -10.45 -8.02
N GLU A 15 5.77 -9.76 -8.61
CA GLU A 15 5.66 -8.30 -8.54
C GLU A 15 4.77 -7.87 -7.35
N PRO A 16 5.29 -7.18 -6.32
CA PRO A 16 6.66 -6.67 -6.18
C PRO A 16 7.63 -7.65 -5.51
N GLY A 17 7.15 -8.73 -4.90
CA GLY A 17 7.99 -9.79 -4.30
C GLY A 17 8.82 -9.33 -3.10
N ARG A 18 8.48 -8.16 -2.55
CA ARG A 18 9.13 -7.50 -1.41
C ARG A 18 8.12 -6.64 -0.67
N ASP A 19 8.42 -6.34 0.59
CA ASP A 19 7.59 -5.42 1.38
C ASP A 19 7.50 -4.06 0.69
N ALA A 20 6.28 -3.67 0.31
CA ALA A 20 6.06 -2.46 -0.46
C ALA A 20 4.72 -1.80 -0.13
N VAL A 21 4.64 -0.50 -0.40
CA VAL A 21 3.41 0.28 -0.32
C VAL A 21 3.24 1.01 -1.63
N PHE A 22 2.13 0.75 -2.29
CA PHE A 22 1.78 1.30 -3.59
C PHE A 22 0.89 2.51 -3.39
N GLY A 23 1.10 3.51 -4.22
CA GLY A 23 0.23 4.65 -4.33
C GLY A 23 0.40 5.29 -5.69
N THR A 24 -0.48 6.23 -6.00
CA THR A 24 -0.47 6.90 -7.29
C THR A 24 -0.36 8.42 -7.15
N SER A 25 0.26 9.08 -8.13
CA SER A 25 0.39 10.55 -8.17
C SER A 25 -0.80 11.26 -8.82
N LYS A 26 -1.49 10.64 -9.78
CA LYS A 26 -2.66 11.21 -10.48
C LYS A 26 -3.83 10.22 -10.57
N PRO A 27 -5.08 10.65 -10.36
CA PRO A 27 -5.49 12.03 -10.07
C PRO A 27 -5.30 12.44 -8.60
N THR A 28 -5.05 11.50 -7.70
CA THR A 28 -5.05 11.75 -6.24
C THR A 28 -3.64 11.70 -5.65
N ALA A 29 -2.89 12.79 -5.74
CA ALA A 29 -1.49 12.88 -5.27
C ALA A 29 -1.30 12.58 -3.77
N ALA A 30 -2.36 12.70 -2.96
CA ALA A 30 -2.34 12.33 -1.55
C ALA A 30 -2.01 10.84 -1.34
N SER A 31 -2.34 9.97 -2.29
CA SER A 31 -2.04 8.53 -2.25
C SER A 31 -0.53 8.27 -2.34
N ALA A 32 0.17 8.98 -3.23
CA ALA A 32 1.64 8.96 -3.27
C ALA A 32 2.28 9.42 -1.94
N THR A 33 1.72 10.45 -1.31
CA THR A 33 2.20 10.95 -0.01
C THR A 33 1.97 9.92 1.10
N LEU A 34 0.78 9.32 1.15
CA LEU A 34 0.43 8.28 2.11
C LEU A 34 1.32 7.03 1.95
N ALA A 35 1.54 6.58 0.71
CA ALA A 35 2.40 5.43 0.43
C ALA A 35 3.83 5.66 0.93
N LYS A 36 4.41 6.83 0.62
CA LYS A 36 5.74 7.23 1.11
C LYS A 36 5.80 7.30 2.64
N TYR A 37 4.76 7.84 3.29
CA TYR A 37 4.69 7.91 4.74
C TYR A 37 4.73 6.51 5.39
N ILE A 38 3.85 5.60 4.95
CA ILE A 38 3.76 4.25 5.52
C ILE A 38 5.06 3.50 5.25
N ALA A 39 5.58 3.55 4.03
CA ALA A 39 6.85 2.92 3.66
C ALA A 39 8.00 3.38 4.57
N GLY A 40 8.13 4.70 4.78
CA GLY A 40 9.14 5.28 5.67
C GLY A 40 9.01 4.83 7.14
N LYS A 41 7.78 4.68 7.65
CA LYS A 41 7.55 4.21 9.04
C LYS A 41 7.78 2.71 9.21
N THR A 42 7.64 1.93 8.15
CA THR A 42 7.68 0.46 8.21
C THR A 42 8.99 -0.16 7.70
N GLY A 43 9.85 0.64 7.07
CA GLY A 43 11.06 0.17 6.41
C GLY A 43 10.75 -0.63 5.15
N SER A 44 9.64 -0.30 4.49
CA SER A 44 9.18 -0.92 3.24
C SER A 44 9.50 -0.03 2.05
N SER A 45 9.42 -0.57 0.83
CA SER A 45 9.60 0.22 -0.40
C SER A 45 8.34 1.01 -0.73
N ALA A 46 8.45 2.30 -1.06
CA ALA A 46 7.35 3.02 -1.69
C ALA A 46 7.42 2.82 -3.21
N ILE A 47 6.34 2.32 -3.82
CA ILE A 47 6.20 2.27 -5.28
C ILE A 47 5.12 3.27 -5.65
N VAL A 48 5.50 4.34 -6.35
CA VAL A 48 4.57 5.40 -6.72
C VAL A 48 4.39 5.43 -8.22
N TYR A 49 3.19 5.11 -8.67
CA TYR A 49 2.81 5.15 -10.07
C TYR A 49 2.39 6.55 -10.50
N ALA A 50 2.60 6.87 -11.77
CA ALA A 50 2.34 8.20 -12.28
C ALA A 50 0.84 8.48 -12.41
N LYS A 51 0.05 7.46 -12.79
CA LYS A 51 -1.38 7.55 -13.07
C LYS A 51 -2.10 6.31 -12.55
N ALA A 52 -3.33 6.48 -12.07
CA ALA A 52 -4.09 5.38 -11.52
C ALA A 52 -4.53 4.44 -12.64
N GLY A 53 -4.33 3.14 -12.42
CA GLY A 53 -4.75 2.07 -13.33
C GLY A 53 -3.85 1.88 -14.55
N SER A 54 -2.65 2.49 -14.61
CA SER A 54 -1.71 2.22 -15.71
C SER A 54 -0.99 0.88 -15.55
N GLU A 55 -0.57 0.55 -14.34
CA GLU A 55 0.25 -0.63 -14.08
C GLU A 55 -0.59 -1.85 -13.67
N TYR A 56 -1.68 -1.63 -12.91
CA TYR A 56 -2.59 -2.68 -12.46
C TYR A 56 -4.06 -2.31 -12.70
N GLN A 57 -4.53 -2.57 -13.92
CA GLN A 57 -5.94 -2.34 -14.27
C GLN A 57 -6.87 -3.15 -13.37
N GLY A 58 -7.83 -2.47 -12.73
CA GLY A 58 -8.82 -3.08 -11.85
C GLY A 58 -8.40 -3.21 -10.38
N ALA A 59 -7.21 -2.73 -10.00
CA ALA A 59 -6.84 -2.64 -8.59
C ALA A 59 -7.81 -1.75 -7.81
N LEU A 60 -8.20 -2.18 -6.60
CA LEU A 60 -9.14 -1.44 -5.77
C LEU A 60 -8.58 -0.05 -5.39
N GLU A 61 -7.29 0.00 -5.07
CA GLU A 61 -6.57 1.25 -4.82
C GLU A 61 -6.68 2.22 -5.99
N ASP A 62 -6.52 1.75 -7.23
CA ASP A 62 -6.60 2.60 -8.40
C ASP A 62 -8.03 3.08 -8.66
N TYR A 63 -9.02 2.20 -8.50
CA TYR A 63 -10.43 2.57 -8.59
C TYR A 63 -10.79 3.68 -7.60
N CYS A 64 -10.38 3.54 -6.33
CA CYS A 64 -10.57 4.55 -5.31
C CYS A 64 -9.84 5.86 -5.65
N ASN A 65 -8.58 5.78 -6.08
CA ASN A 65 -7.80 6.94 -6.51
C ASN A 65 -8.49 7.72 -7.62
N MET A 66 -9.00 7.04 -8.64
CA MET A 66 -9.72 7.66 -9.77
C MET A 66 -10.99 8.40 -9.33
N HIS A 67 -11.58 8.00 -8.20
CA HIS A 67 -12.76 8.63 -7.61
C HIS A 67 -12.41 9.62 -6.48
N SER A 68 -11.20 10.19 -6.50
CA SER A 68 -10.72 11.19 -5.53
C SER A 68 -10.60 10.69 -4.09
N LEU A 69 -10.60 9.38 -3.87
CA LEU A 69 -10.30 8.81 -2.56
C LEU A 69 -8.79 8.57 -2.44
N THR A 70 -8.19 9.02 -1.35
CA THR A 70 -6.81 8.67 -1.04
C THR A 70 -6.76 7.19 -0.67
N SER A 71 -5.94 6.43 -1.39
CA SER A 71 -5.84 4.99 -1.19
C SER A 71 -4.44 4.45 -1.44
N VAL A 72 -4.13 3.34 -0.79
CA VAL A 72 -2.85 2.62 -0.95
C VAL A 72 -3.07 1.12 -0.93
N THR A 73 -2.22 0.39 -1.65
CA THR A 73 -2.07 -1.07 -1.51
C THR A 73 -0.80 -1.33 -0.71
N CYS A 74 -0.87 -2.14 0.32
CA CYS A 74 0.26 -2.53 1.15
C CYS A 74 0.55 -4.01 0.94
N GLU A 75 1.79 -4.34 0.60
CA GLU A 75 2.24 -5.70 0.32
C GLU A 75 3.31 -6.12 1.33
N VAL A 76 3.12 -7.27 1.96
CA VAL A 76 4.13 -7.90 2.81
C VAL A 76 4.62 -9.19 2.17
N LYS A 77 5.95 -9.39 2.13
CA LYS A 77 6.54 -10.55 1.49
C LYS A 77 6.23 -11.84 2.26
N THR A 78 5.34 -12.67 1.72
CA THR A 78 5.07 -14.03 2.20
C THR A 78 4.70 -14.91 1.01
N ALA A 79 5.09 -16.18 1.03
CA ALA A 79 4.64 -17.11 0.00
C ALA A 79 3.14 -17.38 0.17
N HIS A 80 2.40 -17.48 -0.93
CA HIS A 80 0.98 -17.81 -0.92
C HIS A 80 0.72 -19.12 -0.17
N GLY A 81 -0.41 -19.17 0.55
CA GLY A 81 -0.76 -20.32 1.39
C GLY A 81 0.12 -20.48 2.65
N SER A 82 0.99 -19.52 2.95
CA SER A 82 1.86 -19.56 4.13
C SER A 82 1.98 -18.19 4.81
N ILE A 83 2.43 -18.19 6.06
CA ILE A 83 2.71 -16.97 6.83
C ILE A 83 4.19 -16.97 7.19
N ALA A 84 4.97 -16.14 6.52
CA ALA A 84 6.38 -15.97 6.80
C ALA A 84 6.59 -15.31 8.18
N LYS A 85 7.65 -15.69 8.89
CA LYS A 85 8.02 -15.07 10.16
C LYS A 85 8.16 -13.56 10.02
N GLY A 86 7.50 -12.80 10.89
CA GLY A 86 7.56 -11.33 10.90
C GLY A 86 6.57 -10.65 9.94
N SER A 87 5.88 -11.40 9.07
CA SER A 87 4.96 -10.83 8.08
C SER A 87 3.71 -10.23 8.72
N VAL A 88 3.17 -10.88 9.74
CA VAL A 88 2.00 -10.40 10.49
C VAL A 88 2.33 -9.08 11.21
N GLU A 89 3.47 -9.02 11.89
CA GLU A 89 3.91 -7.81 12.60
C GLU A 89 4.19 -6.66 11.63
N LYS A 90 4.74 -6.95 10.45
CA LYS A 90 4.97 -5.97 9.40
C LYS A 90 3.65 -5.40 8.87
N SER A 91 2.71 -6.28 8.50
CA SER A 91 1.38 -5.89 8.02
C SER A 91 0.65 -5.05 9.06
N TYR A 92 0.67 -5.49 10.32
CA TYR A 92 0.08 -4.74 11.42
C TYR A 92 0.75 -3.37 11.63
N LYS A 93 2.07 -3.26 11.45
CA LYS A 93 2.77 -1.97 11.50
C LYS A 93 2.38 -1.05 10.34
N MET A 94 2.11 -1.57 9.15
CA MET A 94 1.57 -0.80 8.02
C MET A 94 0.18 -0.27 8.34
N MET A 95 -0.72 -1.11 8.86
CA MET A 95 -2.07 -0.70 9.29
C MET A 95 -2.03 0.40 10.35
N LYS A 96 -1.19 0.23 11.38
CA LYS A 96 -1.01 1.28 12.41
C LYS A 96 -0.45 2.58 11.83
N SER A 97 0.49 2.49 10.90
CA SER A 97 1.05 3.68 10.23
C SER A 97 -0.02 4.40 9.41
N PHE A 98 -0.88 3.67 8.71
CA PHE A 98 -2.04 4.23 8.01
C PHE A 98 -2.96 4.97 8.98
N LEU A 99 -3.39 4.34 10.08
CA LEU A 99 -4.28 4.98 11.07
C LEU A 99 -3.63 6.20 11.75
N ALA A 100 -2.33 6.12 12.08
CA ALA A 100 -1.58 7.21 12.70
C ALA A 100 -1.42 8.41 11.75
N TYR A 101 -1.29 8.19 10.43
CA TYR A 101 -1.27 9.28 9.44
C TYR A 101 -2.54 10.14 9.53
N TYR A 102 -3.69 9.49 9.74
CA TYR A 102 -4.98 10.15 9.92
C TYR A 102 -5.28 10.56 11.37
N LYS A 103 -4.34 10.38 12.30
CA LYS A 103 -4.49 10.68 13.73
C LYS A 103 -5.70 9.97 14.37
N ILE A 104 -6.01 8.78 13.88
CA ILE A 104 -7.04 7.91 14.48
C ILE A 104 -6.48 7.21 15.72
N ILE A 105 -5.16 6.93 15.69
CA ILE A 105 -4.37 6.42 16.82
C ILE A 105 -3.09 7.23 16.98
#